data_AF-A0A316G606-F1
#
_entry.id   AF-A0A316G606-F1
#
_cell.length_a   1.000
_cell.length_b   1.000
_cell.length_c   1.000
_cell.angle_alpha   90.00
_cell.angle_beta   90.00
_cell.angle_gamma   90.00
#
_symmetry.space_group_name_H-M   'P 1'
#
loop_
_entity.id
_entity.type
_entity.pdbx_description
1 polymer ?
#
loop_
_entity_poly.entity_id
_entity_poly.type
_entity_poly.pdbx_seq_one_letter_code
_entity_poly.pdbx_strand_id
1 'polypeptide(L)'
;MRDFFINSFEKLVGVIVILLCIGVVVGALAALFGAGGPGGPNGLLGALFILIGGAIYIIFVGGLMYLGLGIYQNTKRMADLLERRG
;
A
#
# COMPACT_ATOMS: atom_id res chain seq x y z
N MET A 1 15.00 -14.99 16.05
CA MET A 1 14.75 -15.10 14.58
C MET A 1 13.31 -14.71 14.21
N ARG A 2 12.29 -15.11 14.97
CA ARG A 2 10.87 -14.81 14.70
C ARG A 2 10.52 -13.31 14.64
N ASP A 3 11.05 -12.50 15.56
CA ASP A 3 10.73 -11.06 15.59
C ASP A 3 11.41 -10.30 14.46
N PHE A 4 12.53 -10.82 13.95
CA PHE A 4 13.18 -10.32 12.74
C PHE A 4 12.28 -10.51 11.51
N PHE A 5 11.66 -11.68 11.33
CA PHE A 5 10.75 -11.92 10.21
C PHE A 5 9.54 -11.00 10.26
N ILE A 6 8.86 -10.91 11.41
CA ILE A 6 7.64 -10.09 11.54
C ILE A 6 7.94 -8.61 11.29
N ASN A 7 9.01 -8.08 11.89
CA ASN A 7 9.42 -6.70 11.70
C ASN A 7 9.88 -6.44 10.25
N SER A 8 10.54 -7.40 9.62
CA SER A 8 10.94 -7.29 8.21
C SER A 8 9.75 -7.29 7.27
N PHE A 9 8.73 -8.11 7.53
CA PHE A 9 7.48 -8.10 6.74
C PHE A 9 6.73 -6.78 6.87
N GLU A 10 6.62 -6.23 8.08
CA GLU A 10 5.99 -4.93 8.29
C GLU A 10 6.72 -3.80 7.54
N LYS A 11 8.06 -3.78 7.62
CA LYS A 11 8.88 -2.84 6.85
C LYS A 11 8.74 -3.05 5.35
N LEU A 12 8.72 -4.29 4.88
CA LEU A 12 8.56 -4.63 3.46
C LEU A 12 7.21 -4.10 2.94
N VAL A 13 6.12 -4.35 3.67
CA VAL A 13 4.79 -3.80 3.31
C VAL A 13 4.84 -2.28 3.28
N GLY A 14 5.49 -1.64 4.25
CA GLY A 14 5.69 -0.18 4.25
C GLY A 14 6.43 0.32 3.01
N VAL A 15 7.52 -0.34 2.61
CA VAL A 15 8.26 0.00 1.38
C VAL A 15 7.37 -0.14 0.15
N ILE A 16 6.58 -1.22 0.05
CA ILE A 16 5.66 -1.44 -1.08
C ILE A 16 4.63 -0.31 -1.16
N VAL A 17 4.01 0.06 -0.03
CA VAL A 17 3.02 1.15 0.00
C VAL A 17 3.64 2.49 -0.41
N ILE A 18 4.86 2.79 0.05
CA ILE A 18 5.59 4.00 -0.35
C ILE A 18 5.85 3.99 -1.87
N LEU A 19 6.29 2.87 -2.42
CA LEU A 19 6.53 2.74 -3.86
C LEU A 19 5.23 2.91 -4.67
N LEU A 20 4.10 2.38 -4.19
CA LEU A 20 2.80 2.58 -4.82
C LEU A 20 2.39 4.06 -4.78
N CYS A 21 2.57 4.75 -3.65
CA CYS A 21 2.32 6.19 -3.53
C CYS A 21 3.15 6.99 -4.54
N ILE A 22 4.46 6.69 -4.64
CA ILE A 22 5.34 7.32 -5.62
C ILE A 22 4.85 7.04 -7.04
N GLY A 23 4.48 5.80 -7.36
CA GLY A 23 3.94 5.42 -8.66
C GLY A 23 2.68 6.21 -9.05
N VAL A 24 1.74 6.39 -8.11
CA VAL A 24 0.51 7.18 -8.35
C VAL A 24 0.84 8.66 -8.57
N VAL A 25 1.74 9.24 -7.77
CA VAL A 25 2.15 10.64 -7.93
C VAL A 25 2.86 10.86 -9.26
N VAL A 26 3.80 9.98 -9.63
CA VAL A 26 4.50 10.03 -10.92
C VAL A 26 3.52 9.86 -12.09
N GLY A 27 2.57 8.93 -11.98
CA GLY A 27 1.52 8.73 -12.99
C GLY A 27 0.63 9.95 -13.15
N ALA A 28 0.23 10.60 -12.05
CA ALA A 28 -0.54 11.83 -12.08
C ALA A 28 0.24 13.00 -12.70
N LEU A 29 1.52 13.15 -12.35
CA LEU A 29 2.41 14.15 -12.95
C LEU A 29 2.61 13.91 -14.45
N ALA A 30 2.78 12.66 -14.86
CA ALA A 30 2.87 12.29 -16.27
C ALA A 30 1.59 12.61 -17.04
N ALA A 31 0.41 12.44 -16.45
CA ALA A 31 -0.86 12.82 -17.07
C ALA A 31 -1.09 14.33 -17.14
N LEU A 32 -0.51 15.08 -16.18
CA LEU A 32 -0.62 16.55 -16.12
C LEU A 32 0.33 17.25 -17.09
N PHE A 33 1.59 16.78 -17.18
CA PHE A 33 2.66 17.42 -17.95
C PHE A 33 3.07 16.67 -19.23
N GLY A 34 2.54 15.47 -19.44
CA GLY A 34 2.83 14.68 -20.64
C GLY A 34 2.19 15.29 -21.89
N ALA A 35 2.98 15.40 -22.96
CA ALA A 35 2.48 15.67 -24.31
C ALA A 35 1.76 14.42 -24.84
N GLY A 36 0.56 14.14 -24.34
CA GLY A 36 -0.14 12.91 -24.70
C GLY A 36 -0.64 12.92 -26.15
N GLY A 37 -0.34 11.83 -26.86
CA GLY A 37 -0.87 11.56 -28.19
C GLY A 37 -2.41 11.46 -28.22
N PRO A 38 -3.00 11.42 -29.44
CA PRO A 38 -4.43 11.54 -29.62
C PRO A 38 -5.17 10.32 -29.03
N GLY A 39 -5.84 10.51 -27.89
CA GLY A 39 -6.73 9.51 -27.28
C GLY A 39 -6.58 9.27 -25.78
N GLY A 40 -5.54 9.81 -25.12
CA GLY A 40 -5.40 9.72 -23.65
C GLY A 40 -6.19 10.80 -22.89
N PRO A 41 -6.70 10.55 -21.66
CA PRO A 41 -7.22 11.59 -20.80
C PRO A 41 -6.08 12.48 -20.31
N ASN A 42 -5.64 13.38 -21.18
CA ASN A 42 -4.53 14.29 -20.92
C ASN A 42 -5.05 15.56 -20.23
N GLY A 43 -4.30 16.06 -19.25
CA GLY A 43 -4.62 17.30 -18.53
C GLY A 43 -5.17 17.09 -17.12
N LEU A 44 -5.64 18.19 -16.51
CA LEU A 44 -5.97 18.26 -15.08
C LEU A 44 -6.97 17.19 -14.63
N LEU A 45 -8.01 16.92 -15.43
CA LEU A 45 -9.00 15.89 -15.11
C LEU A 45 -8.39 14.49 -15.08
N GLY A 46 -7.53 14.14 -16.03
CA GLY A 46 -6.87 12.84 -16.07
C GLY A 46 -5.96 12.63 -14.86
N ALA A 47 -5.17 13.64 -14.50
CA ALA A 47 -4.37 13.62 -13.28
C ALA A 47 -5.23 13.46 -12.02
N LEU A 48 -6.38 14.13 -11.95
CA LEU A 48 -7.32 14.01 -10.82
C LEU A 48 -7.88 12.59 -10.70
N PHE A 49 -8.28 11.98 -11.82
CA PHE A 49 -8.77 10.60 -11.85
C PHE A 49 -7.70 9.59 -11.39
N ILE A 50 -6.45 9.79 -11.83
CA ILE A 50 -5.33 8.94 -11.41
C ILE A 50 -5.06 9.09 -9.92
N LEU A 51 -5.09 10.32 -9.38
CA LEU A 51 -4.90 10.56 -7.95
C LEU A 51 -6.01 9.90 -7.13
N ILE A 52 -7.27 10.10 -7.49
CA ILE A 52 -8.41 9.55 -6.75
C ILE A 52 -8.43 8.02 -6.86
N GLY A 53 -8.36 7.48 -8.08
CA GLY A 53 -8.37 6.04 -8.31
C GLY A 53 -7.15 5.34 -7.72
N GLY A 54 -5.97 5.94 -7.86
CA GLY A 54 -4.72 5.46 -7.28
C GLY A 54 -4.73 5.49 -5.75
N ALA A 55 -5.25 6.56 -5.13
CA ALA A 55 -5.39 6.63 -3.68
C ALA A 55 -6.34 5.56 -3.15
N ILE A 56 -7.50 5.37 -3.78
CA ILE A 56 -8.44 4.30 -3.43
C ILE A 56 -7.72 2.94 -3.55
N TYR A 57 -7.03 2.69 -4.66
CA TYR A 57 -6.28 1.45 -4.87
C TYR A 57 -5.24 1.20 -3.76
N ILE A 58 -4.44 2.21 -3.41
CA ILE A 58 -3.45 2.12 -2.33
C ILE A 58 -4.10 1.82 -0.99
N ILE A 59 -5.21 2.48 -0.66
CA ILE A 59 -5.95 2.24 0.59
C ILE A 59 -6.43 0.80 0.65
N PHE A 60 -7.01 0.28 -0.43
CA PHE A 60 -7.49 -1.11 -0.45
C PHE A 60 -6.33 -2.11 -0.38
N VAL A 61 -5.32 -1.98 -1.25
CA VAL A 61 -4.21 -2.94 -1.32
C VAL A 61 -3.34 -2.85 -0.07
N GLY A 62 -2.86 -1.67 0.28
CA GLY A 62 -2.06 -1.44 1.48
C GLY A 62 -2.83 -1.78 2.74
N GLY A 63 -4.11 -1.38 2.82
CA GLY A 63 -4.99 -1.69 3.94
C GLY A 63 -5.18 -3.19 4.14
N LEU A 64 -5.41 -3.96 3.08
CA LEU A 64 -5.53 -5.43 3.16
C LEU A 64 -4.20 -6.09 3.57
N MET A 65 -3.06 -5.59 3.08
CA MET A 65 -1.74 -6.10 3.49
C MET A 65 -1.49 -5.88 4.99
N TYR A 66 -1.76 -4.67 5.48
CA TYR A 66 -1.63 -4.36 6.91
C TYR A 66 -2.66 -5.11 7.77
N LEU A 67 -3.89 -5.27 7.29
CA LEU A 67 -4.92 -6.06 7.96
C LEU A 67 -4.46 -7.51 8.14
N GLY A 68 -3.94 -8.14 7.09
CA GLY A 68 -3.41 -9.50 7.16
C GLY A 68 -2.27 -9.65 8.18
N LEU A 69 -1.33 -8.70 8.19
CA LEU A 69 -0.27 -8.65 9.20
C LEU A 69 -0.83 -8.47 10.62
N GLY A 70 -1.82 -7.59 10.79
CA GLY A 70 -2.46 -7.33 12.08
C GLY A 70 -3.19 -8.57 12.63
N ILE A 71 -3.92 -9.30 11.78
CA ILE A 71 -4.57 -10.56 12.16
C ILE A 71 -3.51 -11.57 12.62
N TYR A 72 -2.44 -11.77 11.84
CA TYR A 72 -1.37 -12.70 12.20
C TYR A 72 -0.72 -12.36 13.55
N GLN A 73 -0.42 -11.07 13.78
CA GLN A 73 0.16 -10.61 15.04
C GLN A 73 -0.80 -10.84 16.23
N ASN A 74 -2.10 -10.63 16.03
CA ASN A 74 -3.10 -10.84 17.08
C ASN A 74 -3.27 -12.33 17.43
N THR A 75 -3.41 -13.20 16.42
CA THR A 75 -3.48 -14.66 16.63
C THR A 75 -2.23 -15.18 17.34
N LYS A 76 -1.04 -14.69 16.96
CA LYS A 76 0.21 -15.04 17.62
C LYS A 76 0.23 -14.58 19.09
N ARG A 77 -0.11 -13.33 19.36
CA ARG A 77 -0.16 -12.80 20.74
C ARG A 77 -1.11 -13.62 21.60
N MET A 78 -2.21 -14.10 21.03
CA MET A 78 -3.14 -14.95 21.76
C MET A 78 -2.56 -16.33 22.10
N ALA A 79 -1.88 -16.98 21.16
CA ALA A 79 -1.18 -18.25 21.43
C ALA A 79 -0.13 -18.10 22.54
N ASP A 80 0.73 -17.06 22.45
CA ASP A 80 1.78 -16.80 23.44
C ASP A 80 1.19 -16.55 24.86
N LEU A 81 0.01 -15.91 24.95
CA LEU A 81 -0.68 -15.68 26.24
C LEU A 81 -1.31 -16.95 26.81
N LEU A 82 -1.79 -17.86 25.96
CA LEU A 82 -2.33 -19.15 26.38
C LEU A 82 -1.23 -20.05 26.93
N GLU A 83 -0.09 -20.12 26.23
CA GLU A 83 1.09 -20.91 26.64
C GLU A 83 1.69 -20.45 27.97
N ARG A 84 1.53 -19.17 28.33
CA ARG A 84 1.99 -18.63 29.62
C ARG A 84 1.03 -18.86 30.78
N ARG A 85 -0.21 -19.26 30.50
CA ARG A 85 -1.25 -19.55 31.50
C ARG A 85 -1.38 -21.04 31.82
N GLY A 86 -0.93 -21.92 30.94
CA GLY A 86 -0.80 -23.37 31.17
C GLY A 86 0.57 -23.70 31.77
#